data_AF-A0A1Y1LKH7-F1
#
_entry.id   AF-A0A1Y1LKH7-F1
#
_cell.length_a   1.000
_cell.length_b   1.000
_cell.length_c   1.000
_cell.angle_alpha   90.00
_cell.angle_beta   90.00
_cell.angle_gamma   90.00
#
_symmetry.space_group_name_H-M   'P 1'
#
loop_
_entity.id
_entity.type
_entity.pdbx_description
1 polymer ?
#
loop_
_entity_poly.entity_id
_entity_poly.type
_entity_poly.pdbx_seq_one_letter_code
_entity_poly.pdbx_strand_id
1 'polypeptide(L)'
;ETKNYSKRKCFFCSGPVHARKNCPAVDVECHTCGKKGHFSTVCRSKNSAACFQEKYENYTAYITAAAPSSLQKAMVTAFVKGVRADALIDTGSSISFINEGFANLLNLRKQHCKQTVSMASSSLKSQVKHLTRQTIRIGECSYRNLELLIVKDLCADMIIGHDVLQMHSSLGLAFGGPKQTLKICSVAEATVPAVPLFTNLSTECKPIAIRSRKHSHEDELFIAAEVKKLLREGIIEESQSPWRAQVLITNNTNHKKRMVIDYSQTINRYTQLDAYPLPNIEEVVTKISNYTVFSTIDLQSAYHQVPILSQEKKYTAFEAARNLYQFTRVPFGVTNGVSAFQRTIDWVIRKEELSGTFAYIDDITVCGKTQEDHDMNLEKFMHAVNKY
;
A
#
# COMPACT_ATOMS: atom_id res chain seq x y z
N GLU A 1 -19.19 68.10 24.20
CA GLU A 1 -17.93 68.20 23.44
C GLU A 1 -17.64 66.88 22.71
N THR A 2 -17.46 67.00 21.39
CA THR A 2 -16.75 66.13 20.43
C THR A 2 -16.82 64.60 20.52
N LYS A 3 -17.73 63.98 19.75
CA LYS A 3 -17.62 62.59 19.28
C LYS A 3 -16.55 62.48 18.18
N ASN A 4 -15.49 61.74 18.47
CA ASN A 4 -14.33 61.51 17.61
C ASN A 4 -14.71 60.54 16.45
N TYR A 5 -14.93 61.06 15.24
CA TYR A 5 -15.18 60.24 14.04
C TYR A 5 -13.93 59.42 13.69
N SER A 6 -13.97 58.10 13.88
CA SER A 6 -12.86 57.23 13.48
C SER A 6 -12.72 57.23 11.94
N LYS A 7 -11.49 57.50 11.48
CA LYS A 7 -11.08 57.62 10.08
C LYS A 7 -11.35 56.34 9.29
N ARG A 8 -12.57 56.18 8.75
CA ARG A 8 -12.86 55.12 7.77
C ARG A 8 -12.01 55.33 6.52
N LYS A 9 -11.42 54.27 5.99
CA LYS A 9 -10.61 54.25 4.75
C LYS A 9 -11.34 53.45 3.68
N CYS A 10 -11.12 53.79 2.41
CA CYS A 10 -11.69 53.08 1.28
C CYS A 10 -11.12 51.66 1.18
N PHE A 11 -12.00 50.66 1.06
CA PHE A 11 -11.63 49.24 1.01
C PHE A 11 -10.86 48.83 -0.25
N PHE A 12 -10.83 49.68 -1.29
CA PHE A 12 -10.24 49.35 -2.59
C PHE A 12 -8.89 50.05 -2.86
N CYS A 13 -8.62 51.17 -2.18
CA CYS A 13 -7.37 51.91 -2.36
C CYS A 13 -6.71 52.38 -1.05
N SER A 14 -7.31 52.11 0.12
CA SER A 14 -6.88 52.55 1.45
C SER A 14 -6.81 54.07 1.68
N GLY A 15 -7.27 54.90 0.74
CA GLY A 15 -7.40 56.36 0.88
C GLY A 15 -8.62 56.78 1.73
N PRO A 16 -8.90 58.09 1.86
CA PRO A 16 -10.11 58.60 2.50
C PRO A 16 -11.39 58.04 1.85
N VAL A 17 -12.52 58.00 2.57
CA VAL A 17 -13.80 57.50 2.00
C VAL A 17 -14.24 58.38 0.83
N HIS A 18 -14.62 57.75 -0.29
CA HIS A 18 -15.15 58.40 -1.48
C HIS A 18 -16.16 57.47 -2.16
N ALA A 19 -16.98 58.03 -3.05
CA ALA A 19 -17.84 57.25 -3.92
C ALA A 19 -16.99 56.37 -4.85
N ARG A 20 -17.41 55.12 -5.07
CA ARG A 20 -16.64 54.12 -5.85
C ARG A 20 -16.21 54.61 -7.23
N LYS A 21 -17.04 55.38 -7.92
CA LYS A 21 -16.74 56.00 -9.22
C LYS A 21 -15.52 56.93 -9.22
N ASN A 22 -15.19 57.51 -8.07
CA ASN A 22 -14.05 58.40 -7.89
C ASN A 22 -12.85 57.68 -7.26
N CYS A 23 -12.88 56.34 -7.21
CA CYS A 23 -11.81 55.57 -6.61
C CYS A 23 -10.63 55.48 -7.57
N PRO A 24 -9.41 55.87 -7.17
CA PRO A 24 -8.23 55.75 -8.03
C PRO A 24 -7.90 54.29 -8.38
N ALA A 25 -8.51 53.32 -7.68
CA ALA A 25 -8.33 51.90 -7.96
C ALA A 25 -9.44 51.30 -8.84
N VAL A 26 -10.39 52.07 -9.39
CA VAL A 26 -11.57 51.52 -10.12
C VAL A 26 -11.17 50.71 -11.35
N ASP A 27 -10.21 51.19 -12.13
CA ASP A 27 -9.73 50.55 -13.36
C ASP A 27 -8.35 49.90 -13.22
N VAL A 28 -7.77 49.95 -12.02
CA VAL A 28 -6.45 49.41 -11.74
C VAL A 28 -6.52 47.91 -11.59
N GLU A 29 -5.67 47.21 -12.33
CA GLU A 29 -5.50 45.77 -12.25
C GLU A 29 -4.56 45.40 -11.10
N CYS A 30 -5.03 44.57 -10.19
CA CYS A 30 -4.26 44.16 -9.03
C CYS A 30 -3.15 43.18 -9.45
N HIS A 31 -1.88 43.56 -9.28
CA HIS A 31 -0.72 42.70 -9.56
C HIS A 31 -0.65 41.44 -8.70
N THR A 32 -1.45 41.32 -7.63
CA THR A 32 -1.50 40.12 -6.79
C THR A 32 -2.51 39.08 -7.26
N CYS A 33 -3.63 39.47 -7.89
CA CYS A 33 -4.68 38.52 -8.30
C CYS A 33 -5.22 38.70 -9.73
N GLY A 34 -4.71 39.67 -10.48
CA GLY A 34 -5.11 39.98 -11.86
C GLY A 34 -6.51 40.61 -12.00
N LYS A 35 -7.24 40.84 -10.91
CA LYS A 35 -8.59 41.43 -10.98
C LYS A 35 -8.54 42.95 -10.92
N LYS A 36 -9.36 43.62 -11.74
CA LYS A 36 -9.53 45.08 -11.72
C LYS A 36 -10.33 45.55 -10.51
N GLY A 37 -10.10 46.79 -10.10
CA GLY A 37 -10.94 47.45 -9.10
C GLY A 37 -10.31 47.60 -7.71
N HIS A 38 -9.06 47.23 -7.48
CA HIS A 38 -8.40 47.44 -6.19
C HIS A 38 -6.88 47.46 -6.33
N PHE A 39 -6.20 48.09 -5.36
CA PHE A 39 -4.75 48.01 -5.27
C PHE A 39 -4.27 46.70 -4.67
N SER A 40 -3.10 46.23 -5.11
CA SER A 40 -2.42 45.04 -4.59
C SER A 40 -2.21 45.07 -3.07
N THR A 41 -2.11 46.27 -2.48
CA THR A 41 -1.96 46.48 -1.03
C THR A 41 -3.18 46.03 -0.23
N VAL A 42 -4.38 46.04 -0.82
CA VAL A 42 -5.64 45.63 -0.17
C VAL A 42 -6.20 44.32 -0.73
N CYS A 43 -5.40 43.61 -1.53
CA CYS A 43 -5.80 42.36 -2.15
C CYS A 43 -5.97 41.26 -1.10
N ARG A 44 -7.17 40.67 -1.05
CA ARG A 44 -7.52 39.59 -0.12
C ARG A 44 -7.11 38.20 -0.62
N SER A 45 -6.59 38.09 -1.85
CA SER A 45 -6.12 36.83 -2.44
C SER A 45 -4.69 36.44 -2.02
N LYS A 46 -4.06 37.16 -1.08
CA LYS A 46 -2.67 36.96 -0.63
C LYS A 46 -2.38 35.63 0.10
N ASN A 47 -3.37 34.78 0.39
CA ASN A 47 -3.18 33.51 1.12
C ASN A 47 -3.30 32.26 0.24
N SER A 48 -2.65 32.25 -0.93
CA SER A 48 -2.45 31.02 -1.70
C SER A 48 -1.03 31.06 -2.28
N ALA A 49 -0.13 30.31 -1.65
CA ALA A 49 1.29 30.29 -1.98
C ALA A 49 1.55 29.92 -3.45
N ALA A 50 2.57 30.57 -4.01
CA ALA A 50 2.93 30.61 -5.42
C ALA A 50 3.47 29.28 -5.97
N CYS A 51 3.22 29.03 -7.26
CA CYS A 51 3.96 28.07 -8.06
C CYS A 51 4.45 28.75 -9.35
N PHE A 52 5.68 28.44 -9.72
CA PHE A 52 6.44 28.96 -10.85
C PHE A 52 5.66 28.89 -12.18
N GLN A 53 5.67 29.98 -12.94
CA GLN A 53 5.15 30.02 -14.31
C GLN A 53 6.28 29.76 -15.32
N GLU A 54 6.27 28.58 -15.92
CA GLU A 54 6.74 28.42 -17.31
C GLU A 54 5.53 28.62 -18.24
N LYS A 55 5.72 29.49 -19.24
CA LYS A 55 4.71 29.84 -20.24
C LYS A 55 4.40 28.65 -21.14
N TYR A 56 3.19 28.11 -21.04
CA TYR A 56 2.56 27.37 -22.13
C TYR A 56 1.18 27.96 -22.40
N GLU A 57 0.89 28.15 -23.69
CA GLU A 57 -0.30 28.82 -24.22
C GLU A 57 -1.60 28.15 -23.74
N ASN A 58 -2.53 28.95 -23.23
CA ASN A 58 -3.82 28.50 -22.69
C ASN A 58 -4.75 28.00 -23.82
N TYR A 59 -4.81 26.69 -24.04
CA TYR A 59 -5.94 26.07 -24.72
C TYR A 59 -7.01 25.72 -23.68
N THR A 60 -7.91 26.66 -23.38
CA THR A 60 -9.14 26.38 -22.64
C THR A 60 -10.21 25.85 -23.58
N ALA A 61 -10.26 24.54 -23.76
CA ALA A 61 -11.44 23.83 -24.26
C ALA A 61 -11.76 22.70 -23.27
N TYR A 62 -12.87 22.84 -22.54
CA TYR A 62 -13.36 21.82 -21.61
C TYR A 62 -14.34 20.91 -22.34
N ILE A 63 -13.86 19.77 -22.81
CA ILE A 63 -14.70 18.58 -23.04
C ILE A 63 -14.22 17.56 -22.02
N THR A 64 -14.69 17.69 -20.78
CA THR A 64 -14.47 16.64 -19.77
C THR A 64 -15.59 15.63 -19.89
N ALA A 65 -15.28 14.36 -20.08
CA ALA A 65 -16.27 13.30 -19.92
C ALA A 65 -16.83 13.39 -18.48
N ALA A 66 -18.15 13.56 -18.36
CA ALA A 66 -18.78 13.72 -17.06
C ALA A 66 -18.68 12.41 -16.27
N ALA A 67 -17.72 12.35 -15.34
CA ALA A 67 -17.60 11.21 -14.45
C ALA A 67 -18.78 11.15 -13.48
N PRO A 68 -19.37 9.96 -13.26
CA PRO A 68 -20.38 9.77 -12.22
C PRO A 68 -19.86 10.28 -10.86
N SER A 69 -20.71 10.98 -10.10
CA SER A 69 -20.36 11.49 -8.76
C SER A 69 -19.90 10.38 -7.81
N SER A 70 -20.39 9.15 -8.01
CA SER A 70 -19.97 7.95 -7.28
C SER A 70 -18.49 7.62 -7.44
N LEU A 71 -17.85 8.03 -8.54
CA LEU A 71 -16.44 7.74 -8.83
C LEU A 71 -15.49 8.86 -8.42
N GLN A 72 -15.99 10.00 -7.95
CA GLN A 72 -15.19 11.21 -7.70
C GLN A 72 -13.98 10.96 -6.77
N LYS A 73 -14.10 10.05 -5.80
CA LYS A 73 -13.00 9.72 -4.87
C LYS A 73 -11.86 8.92 -5.51
N ALA A 74 -12.11 8.27 -6.64
CA ALA A 74 -11.11 7.55 -7.44
C ALA A 74 -10.60 8.37 -8.63
N MET A 75 -11.03 9.63 -8.77
CA MET A 75 -10.56 10.52 -9.83
C MET A 75 -9.32 11.28 -9.39
N VAL A 76 -8.34 11.36 -10.28
CA VAL A 76 -7.14 12.20 -10.14
C VAL A 76 -7.04 13.16 -11.30
N THR A 77 -6.44 14.31 -11.06
CA THR A 77 -6.13 15.26 -12.14
C THR A 77 -4.87 14.79 -12.88
N ALA A 78 -5.03 14.49 -14.16
CA ALA A 78 -3.95 14.20 -15.08
C ALA A 78 -3.73 15.36 -16.06
N PHE A 79 -2.58 15.40 -16.70
CA PHE A 79 -2.29 16.34 -17.79
C PHE A 79 -1.75 15.60 -19.01
N VAL A 80 -2.33 15.87 -20.16
CA VAL A 80 -1.90 15.36 -21.48
C VAL A 80 -1.65 16.55 -22.38
N LYS A 81 -0.42 16.68 -22.91
CA LYS A 81 0.01 17.88 -23.67
C LYS A 81 -0.30 19.21 -22.93
N GLY A 82 -0.22 19.21 -21.59
CA GLY A 82 -0.51 20.38 -20.77
C GLY A 82 -2.00 20.67 -20.55
N VAL A 83 -2.90 19.94 -21.20
CA VAL A 83 -4.34 20.05 -20.98
C VAL A 83 -4.78 19.14 -19.86
N ARG A 84 -5.57 19.68 -18.94
CA ARG A 84 -6.13 18.95 -17.80
C ARG A 84 -7.10 17.87 -18.29
N ALA A 85 -6.93 16.66 -17.77
CA ALA A 85 -7.80 15.51 -17.94
C ALA A 85 -8.26 15.02 -16.57
N ASP A 86 -9.54 14.71 -16.41
CA ASP A 86 -10.01 14.00 -15.22
C ASP A 86 -9.84 12.49 -15.47
N ALA A 87 -8.94 11.88 -14.70
CA ALA A 87 -8.50 10.50 -14.89
C ALA A 87 -9.03 9.59 -13.77
N LEU A 88 -9.73 8.52 -14.13
CA LEU A 88 -10.22 7.52 -13.20
C LEU A 88 -9.11 6.51 -12.89
N ILE A 89 -8.85 6.28 -11.60
CA ILE A 89 -7.99 5.18 -11.16
C ILE A 89 -8.81 3.89 -11.13
N ASP A 90 -8.42 2.91 -11.94
CA ASP A 90 -9.12 1.63 -12.06
C ASP A 90 -8.18 0.44 -11.87
N THR A 91 -8.25 -0.20 -10.70
CA THR A 91 -7.51 -1.41 -10.38
C THR A 91 -8.03 -2.64 -11.12
N GLY A 92 -9.24 -2.59 -11.70
CA GLY A 92 -9.79 -3.66 -12.52
C GLY A 92 -9.27 -3.64 -13.95
N SER A 93 -8.55 -2.59 -14.35
CA SER A 93 -8.03 -2.44 -15.71
C SER A 93 -6.57 -2.85 -15.81
N SER A 94 -6.23 -3.70 -16.77
CA SER A 94 -4.84 -4.08 -17.05
C SER A 94 -4.02 -2.97 -17.72
N ILE A 95 -4.69 -2.07 -18.45
CA ILE A 95 -4.08 -1.06 -19.32
C ILE A 95 -4.80 0.28 -19.23
N SER A 96 -4.14 1.36 -19.61
CA SER A 96 -4.71 2.70 -19.56
C SER A 96 -5.47 3.07 -20.85
N PHE A 97 -6.54 3.86 -20.69
CA PHE A 97 -7.44 4.27 -21.76
C PHE A 97 -7.57 5.79 -21.84
N ILE A 98 -7.93 6.30 -23.02
CA ILE A 98 -8.24 7.72 -23.25
C ILE A 98 -9.52 7.86 -24.08
N ASN A 99 -10.34 8.84 -23.71
CA ASN A 99 -11.62 9.09 -24.37
C ASN A 99 -11.37 9.61 -25.79
N GLU A 100 -12.09 9.09 -26.78
CA GLU A 100 -11.92 9.52 -28.17
C GLU A 100 -12.20 11.02 -28.39
N GLY A 101 -13.22 11.57 -27.73
CA GLY A 101 -13.53 13.01 -27.81
C GLY A 101 -12.38 13.86 -27.28
N PHE A 102 -11.81 13.47 -26.13
CA PHE A 102 -10.65 14.14 -25.54
C PHE A 102 -9.39 13.99 -26.41
N ALA A 103 -9.15 12.80 -26.96
CA ALA A 103 -8.04 12.57 -27.89
C ALA A 103 -8.15 13.39 -29.18
N ASN A 104 -9.37 13.57 -29.70
CA ASN A 104 -9.64 14.44 -30.85
C ASN A 104 -9.38 15.91 -30.51
N LEU A 105 -9.82 16.36 -29.35
CA LEU A 105 -9.62 17.73 -28.89
C LEU A 105 -8.13 18.11 -28.84
N LEU A 106 -7.27 17.19 -28.39
CA LEU A 106 -5.82 17.39 -28.30
C LEU A 106 -5.07 17.11 -29.60
N ASN A 107 -5.80 16.80 -30.69
CA ASN A 107 -5.24 16.37 -31.97
C ASN A 107 -4.15 15.30 -31.77
N LEU A 108 -4.45 14.27 -30.99
CA LEU A 108 -3.50 13.20 -30.71
C LEU A 108 -3.28 12.33 -31.95
N ARG A 109 -2.04 11.94 -32.20
CA ARG A 109 -1.71 10.99 -33.26
C ARG A 109 -2.33 9.63 -32.92
N LYS A 110 -3.22 9.15 -33.79
CA LYS A 110 -3.86 7.83 -33.68
C LYS A 110 -3.09 6.82 -34.51
N GLN A 111 -2.69 5.72 -33.89
CA GLN A 111 -2.12 4.57 -34.56
C GLN A 111 -3.18 3.47 -34.62
N HIS A 112 -3.38 2.89 -35.81
CA HIS A 112 -4.32 1.79 -35.97
C HIS A 112 -3.84 0.56 -35.18
N CYS A 113 -4.74 -0.06 -34.44
CA CYS A 113 -4.51 -1.30 -33.71
C CYS A 113 -5.72 -2.22 -33.82
N LYS A 114 -5.52 -3.52 -33.61
CA LYS A 114 -6.60 -4.48 -33.41
C LYS A 114 -6.38 -5.15 -32.07
N GLN A 115 -6.88 -4.53 -31.01
CA GLN A 115 -6.86 -5.09 -29.66
C GLN A 115 -8.28 -5.34 -29.19
N THR A 116 -8.49 -6.46 -28.52
CA THR A 116 -9.79 -6.81 -27.93
C THR A 116 -9.71 -6.55 -26.43
N VAL A 117 -10.62 -5.71 -25.93
CA VAL A 117 -10.76 -5.45 -24.50
C VAL A 117 -11.98 -6.23 -24.01
N SER A 118 -11.75 -7.11 -23.05
CA SER A 118 -12.79 -7.83 -22.32
C SER A 118 -13.12 -7.11 -21.03
N MET A 119 -14.40 -6.89 -20.78
CA MET A 119 -14.87 -6.29 -19.53
C MET A 119 -14.95 -7.36 -18.42
N ALA A 120 -15.08 -6.92 -17.16
CA ALA A 120 -15.20 -7.83 -16.01
C ALA A 120 -16.34 -8.85 -16.15
N SER A 121 -17.43 -8.51 -16.86
CA SER A 121 -18.38 -9.52 -17.35
C SER A 121 -17.84 -10.16 -18.63
N SER A 122 -17.47 -11.43 -18.57
CA SER A 122 -16.86 -12.22 -19.65
C SER A 122 -17.65 -12.25 -20.97
N SER A 123 -18.92 -11.83 -20.96
CA SER A 123 -19.82 -11.73 -22.12
C SER A 123 -19.62 -10.50 -22.99
N LEU A 124 -18.95 -9.44 -22.50
CA LEU A 124 -18.77 -8.18 -23.24
C LEU A 124 -17.33 -7.98 -23.69
N LYS A 125 -17.11 -8.04 -25.00
CA LYS A 125 -15.82 -7.76 -25.65
C LYS A 125 -16.00 -6.63 -26.65
N SER A 126 -15.10 -5.65 -26.61
CA SER A 126 -15.06 -4.55 -27.57
C SER A 126 -13.73 -4.54 -28.31
N GLN A 127 -13.77 -4.28 -29.62
CA GLN A 127 -12.56 -4.10 -30.42
C GLN A 127 -12.13 -2.63 -30.42
N VAL A 128 -10.92 -2.39 -29.92
CA VAL A 128 -10.26 -1.10 -29.96
C VAL A 128 -9.50 -0.97 -31.27
N LYS A 129 -9.86 0.05 -32.04
CA LYS A 129 -9.32 0.32 -33.38
C LYS A 129 -8.10 1.23 -33.38
N HIS A 130 -7.91 2.02 -32.32
CA HIS A 130 -6.86 3.03 -32.26
C HIS A 130 -6.19 3.08 -30.90
N LEU A 131 -4.88 3.34 -30.92
CA LEU A 131 -4.09 3.69 -29.74
C LEU A 131 -3.32 4.98 -29.98
N THR A 132 -2.83 5.59 -28.91
CA THR A 132 -1.89 6.71 -28.96
C THR A 132 -0.80 6.52 -27.91
N ARG A 133 0.39 7.08 -28.17
CA ARG A 133 1.47 7.12 -27.18
C ARG A 133 1.66 8.54 -26.71
N GLN A 134 1.52 8.78 -25.41
CA GLN A 134 1.58 10.12 -24.84
C GLN A 134 2.45 10.16 -23.58
N THR A 135 2.95 11.36 -23.28
CA THR A 135 3.45 11.65 -21.95
C THR A 135 2.30 12.20 -21.11
N ILE A 136 2.05 11.58 -19.96
CA ILE A 136 1.02 12.01 -19.02
C ILE A 136 1.70 12.45 -17.74
N ARG A 137 1.14 13.46 -17.07
CA ARG A 137 1.52 13.85 -15.72
C ARG A 137 0.37 13.64 -14.77
N ILE A 138 0.63 13.05 -13.61
CA ILE A 138 -0.33 12.91 -12.50
C ILE A 138 0.40 13.35 -11.23
N GLY A 139 -0.06 14.44 -10.62
CA GLY A 139 0.71 15.11 -9.56
C GLY A 139 2.13 15.47 -10.03
N GLU A 140 3.13 15.08 -9.25
CA GLU A 140 4.56 15.29 -9.55
C GLU A 140 5.16 14.22 -10.47
N CYS A 141 4.42 13.15 -10.77
CA CYS A 141 4.92 12.03 -11.58
C CYS A 141 4.68 12.28 -13.07
N SER A 142 5.65 11.86 -13.90
CA SER A 142 5.57 11.90 -15.37
C SER A 142 5.79 10.51 -15.96
N TYR A 143 4.83 10.05 -16.75
CA TYR A 143 4.85 8.76 -17.44
C TYR A 143 5.09 9.00 -18.91
N ARG A 144 6.29 8.66 -19.40
CA ARG A 144 6.69 8.92 -20.79
C ARG A 144 6.30 7.75 -21.67
N ASN A 145 5.87 8.07 -22.90
CA ASN A 145 5.55 7.09 -23.92
C ASN A 145 4.52 6.04 -23.48
N LEU A 146 3.53 6.45 -22.67
CA LEU A 146 2.46 5.55 -22.23
C LEU A 146 1.53 5.23 -23.39
N GLU A 147 1.27 3.94 -23.60
CA GLU A 147 0.27 3.47 -24.56
C GLU A 147 -1.14 3.65 -23.97
N LEU A 148 -1.95 4.45 -24.66
CA LEU A 148 -3.34 4.69 -24.31
C LEU A 148 -4.24 4.15 -25.41
N LEU A 149 -5.14 3.25 -25.05
CA LEU A 149 -6.18 2.78 -25.95
C LEU A 149 -7.29 3.81 -26.09
N ILE A 150 -7.65 4.15 -27.32
CA ILE A 150 -8.66 5.16 -27.61
C ILE A 150 -10.03 4.49 -27.66
N VAL A 151 -10.88 4.86 -26.72
CA VAL A 151 -12.22 4.26 -26.55
C VAL A 151 -13.28 5.36 -26.56
N LYS A 152 -14.43 5.06 -27.19
CA LYS A 152 -15.60 5.94 -27.18
C LYS A 152 -16.35 5.81 -25.86
N ASP A 153 -16.99 6.89 -25.43
CA ASP A 153 -17.93 6.89 -24.30
C ASP A 153 -17.32 6.39 -22.98
N LEU A 154 -16.03 6.67 -22.73
CA LEU A 154 -15.43 6.46 -21.42
C LEU A 154 -16.12 7.35 -20.38
N CYS A 155 -16.29 6.82 -19.17
CA CYS A 155 -16.82 7.54 -18.01
C CYS A 155 -15.87 8.61 -17.44
N ALA A 156 -14.70 8.80 -18.04
CA ALA A 156 -13.69 9.78 -17.66
C ALA A 156 -12.89 10.17 -18.92
N ASP A 157 -12.11 11.25 -18.85
CA ASP A 157 -11.23 11.62 -19.97
C ASP A 157 -10.16 10.55 -20.18
N MET A 158 -9.76 9.91 -19.09
CA MET A 158 -8.79 8.82 -19.07
C MET A 158 -9.15 7.80 -18.00
N ILE A 159 -8.78 6.54 -18.23
CA ILE A 159 -8.73 5.49 -17.20
C ILE A 159 -7.28 5.07 -17.03
N ILE A 160 -6.81 5.03 -15.79
CA ILE A 160 -5.46 4.63 -15.42
C ILE A 160 -5.52 3.21 -14.87
N GLY A 161 -4.92 2.28 -15.61
CA GLY A 161 -4.87 0.86 -15.29
C GLY A 161 -3.55 0.41 -14.66
N HIS A 162 -3.41 -0.90 -14.53
CA HIS A 162 -2.27 -1.56 -13.91
C HIS A 162 -0.92 -1.27 -14.56
N ASP A 163 -0.90 -0.98 -15.87
CA ASP A 163 0.29 -0.53 -16.60
C ASP A 163 0.97 0.68 -15.93
N VAL A 164 0.18 1.62 -15.40
CA VAL A 164 0.66 2.77 -14.62
C VAL A 164 0.69 2.45 -13.13
N LEU A 165 -0.36 1.83 -12.58
CA LEU A 165 -0.49 1.64 -11.13
C LEU A 165 0.64 0.78 -10.54
N GLN A 166 1.14 -0.21 -11.28
CA GLN A 166 2.26 -1.06 -10.85
C GLN A 166 3.59 -0.31 -10.68
N MET A 167 3.71 0.90 -11.23
CA MET A 167 4.90 1.75 -11.09
C MET A 167 4.96 2.44 -9.71
N HIS A 168 3.87 2.39 -8.94
CA HIS A 168 3.80 2.99 -7.61
C HIS A 168 4.01 1.95 -6.50
N SER A 169 4.59 2.38 -5.39
CA SER A 169 4.79 1.51 -4.23
C SER A 169 3.49 1.11 -3.52
N SER A 170 2.44 1.91 -3.66
CA SER A 170 1.14 1.72 -3.04
C SER A 170 0.11 2.68 -3.66
N LEU A 171 -1.16 2.27 -3.67
CA LEU A 171 -2.29 3.11 -4.02
C LEU A 171 -3.13 3.37 -2.76
N GLY A 172 -3.43 4.64 -2.46
CA GLY A 172 -4.26 5.04 -1.32
C GLY A 172 -5.46 5.86 -1.77
N LEU A 173 -6.68 5.40 -1.47
CA LEU A 173 -7.92 6.12 -1.73
C LEU A 173 -8.62 6.46 -0.41
N ALA A 174 -8.76 7.75 -0.11
CA ALA A 174 -9.39 8.23 1.12
C ALA A 174 -10.89 8.46 0.91
N PHE A 175 -11.71 7.48 1.32
CA PHE A 175 -13.17 7.58 1.24
C PHE A 175 -13.83 8.33 2.41
N GLY A 176 -13.10 8.54 3.52
CA GLY A 176 -13.59 9.32 4.68
C GLY A 176 -14.61 8.60 5.55
N GLY A 177 -14.78 7.29 5.40
CA GLY A 177 -15.63 6.48 6.26
C GLY A 177 -15.01 6.24 7.65
N PRO A 178 -15.83 5.80 8.64
CA PRO A 178 -15.36 5.59 10.02
C PRO A 178 -14.60 4.26 10.22
N LYS A 179 -14.58 3.37 9.22
CA LYS A 179 -13.87 2.09 9.28
C LYS A 179 -12.37 2.30 9.07
N GLN A 180 -11.55 1.42 9.67
CA GLN A 180 -10.10 1.41 9.46
C GLN A 180 -9.74 1.21 7.98
N THR A 181 -8.53 1.63 7.58
CA THR A 181 -8.05 1.49 6.20
C THR A 181 -8.06 0.02 5.77
N LEU A 182 -8.84 -0.29 4.73
CA LEU A 182 -8.84 -1.60 4.11
C LEU A 182 -7.53 -1.80 3.34
N LYS A 183 -6.68 -2.71 3.82
CA LYS A 183 -5.47 -3.15 3.10
C LYS A 183 -5.77 -4.47 2.41
N ILE A 184 -5.58 -4.52 1.10
CA ILE A 184 -5.80 -5.71 0.27
C ILE A 184 -4.41 -6.21 -0.17
N CYS A 185 -4.13 -7.50 0.01
CA CYS A 185 -2.87 -8.15 -0.36
C CYS A 185 -1.60 -7.70 0.41
N SER A 186 -1.72 -7.15 1.62
CA SER A 186 -0.59 -7.03 2.55
C SER A 186 -0.59 -8.20 3.52
N VAL A 187 0.58 -8.67 3.96
CA VAL A 187 0.68 -9.55 5.14
C VAL A 187 0.03 -8.81 6.32
N ALA A 188 -1.16 -9.23 6.71
CA ALA A 188 -1.88 -8.62 7.81
C ALA A 188 -1.24 -9.08 9.13
N GLU A 189 -1.13 -8.16 10.09
CA GLU A 189 -0.89 -8.52 11.47
C GLU A 189 -2.10 -9.30 11.98
N ALA A 190 -1.86 -10.51 12.49
CA ALA A 190 -2.88 -11.28 13.16
C ALA A 190 -3.28 -10.60 14.48
N THR A 191 -4.58 -10.50 14.71
CA THR A 191 -5.26 -10.03 15.92
C THR A 191 -5.20 -11.09 17.01
N VAL A 192 -4.00 -11.57 17.32
CA VAL A 192 -3.71 -12.56 18.35
C VAL A 192 -2.84 -11.93 19.44
N PRO A 193 -2.87 -12.45 20.67
CA PRO A 193 -1.95 -11.97 21.71
C PRO A 193 -0.50 -12.09 21.26
N ALA A 194 0.30 -11.06 21.57
CA ALA A 194 1.72 -11.08 21.29
C ALA A 194 2.40 -12.25 22.01
N VAL A 195 3.19 -13.03 21.27
CA VAL A 195 3.80 -14.25 21.80
C VAL A 195 5.17 -13.96 22.42
N PRO A 196 5.49 -14.61 23.55
CA PRO A 196 6.85 -14.62 24.07
C PRO A 196 7.69 -15.65 23.29
N LEU A 197 8.85 -15.23 22.80
CA LEU A 197 9.84 -16.09 22.13
C LEU A 197 11.05 -16.36 23.03
N PHE A 198 11.36 -15.43 23.93
CA PHE A 198 12.61 -15.40 24.69
C PHE A 198 12.40 -15.33 26.21
N THR A 199 11.33 -15.95 26.73
CA THR A 199 11.05 -15.96 28.19
C THR A 199 12.08 -16.76 28.98
N ASN A 200 12.61 -17.84 28.40
CA ASN A 200 13.53 -18.77 29.06
C ASN A 200 14.96 -18.56 28.56
N LEU A 201 15.54 -17.40 28.88
CA LEU A 201 16.95 -17.12 28.58
C LEU A 201 17.87 -17.66 29.68
N SER A 202 19.04 -18.16 29.28
CA SER A 202 20.13 -18.51 30.19
C SER A 202 20.54 -17.31 31.05
N THR A 203 20.94 -17.57 32.30
CA THR A 203 21.43 -16.56 33.25
C THR A 203 22.71 -15.86 32.75
N GLU A 204 23.45 -16.46 31.82
CA GLU A 204 24.65 -15.89 31.19
C GLU A 204 24.34 -15.05 29.94
N CYS A 205 23.05 -14.80 29.65
CA CYS A 205 22.64 -14.05 28.47
C CYS A 205 23.24 -12.65 28.45
N LYS A 206 24.02 -12.38 27.40
CA LYS A 206 24.64 -11.07 27.17
C LYS A 206 24.55 -10.71 25.69
N PRO A 207 24.41 -9.42 25.35
CA PRO A 207 24.32 -9.01 23.95
C PRO A 207 25.54 -9.41 23.14
N ILE A 208 25.29 -9.93 21.93
CA ILE A 208 26.32 -10.24 20.94
C ILE A 208 26.04 -9.44 19.67
N ALA A 209 27.07 -8.75 19.18
CA ALA A 209 27.02 -7.99 17.93
C ALA A 209 27.93 -8.61 16.86
N ILE A 210 27.40 -9.52 16.06
CA ILE A 210 28.13 -10.23 15.01
C ILE A 210 28.49 -9.27 13.87
N ARG A 211 29.69 -9.44 13.31
CA ARG A 211 30.13 -8.69 12.13
C ARG A 211 29.43 -9.20 10.88
N SER A 212 28.77 -8.32 10.14
CA SER A 212 28.12 -8.64 8.86
C SER A 212 29.11 -9.20 7.84
N ARG A 213 28.64 -10.17 7.06
CA ARG A 213 29.38 -10.68 5.90
C ARG A 213 29.40 -9.62 4.80
N LYS A 214 30.42 -9.72 3.95
CA LYS A 214 30.44 -8.97 2.70
C LYS A 214 29.53 -9.66 1.70
N HIS A 215 28.61 -8.92 1.12
CA HIS A 215 27.70 -9.38 0.07
C HIS A 215 28.16 -8.85 -1.29
N SER A 216 27.75 -9.50 -2.37
CA SER A 216 27.93 -8.95 -3.71
C SER A 216 27.06 -7.70 -3.89
N HIS A 217 27.39 -6.84 -4.86
CA HIS A 217 26.58 -5.64 -5.13
C HIS A 217 25.12 -6.00 -5.47
N GLU A 218 24.91 -7.08 -6.22
CA GLU A 218 23.56 -7.57 -6.55
C GLU A 218 22.79 -8.02 -5.30
N ASP A 219 23.45 -8.71 -4.38
CA ASP A 219 22.84 -9.15 -3.13
C ASP A 219 22.54 -7.97 -2.19
N GLU A 220 23.39 -6.93 -2.17
CA GLU A 220 23.11 -5.71 -1.41
C GLU A 220 21.84 -5.00 -1.90
N LEU A 221 21.64 -4.93 -3.22
CA LEU A 221 20.41 -4.37 -3.82
C LEU A 221 19.18 -5.22 -3.46
N PHE A 222 19.31 -6.55 -3.50
CA PHE A 222 18.25 -7.47 -3.09
C PHE A 222 17.88 -7.30 -1.61
N ILE A 223 18.88 -7.25 -0.72
CA ILE A 223 18.67 -7.03 0.72
C ILE A 223 17.97 -5.69 0.97
N ALA A 224 18.42 -4.62 0.32
CA ALA A 224 17.80 -3.30 0.46
C ALA A 224 16.33 -3.29 0.02
N ALA A 225 15.99 -4.00 -1.07
CA ALA A 225 14.63 -4.14 -1.54
C ALA A 225 13.74 -4.92 -0.55
N GLU A 226 14.24 -6.04 0.00
CA GLU A 226 13.48 -6.85 0.96
C GLU A 226 13.29 -6.11 2.29
N VAL A 227 14.31 -5.41 2.80
CA VAL A 227 14.19 -4.54 3.98
C VAL A 227 13.12 -3.47 3.77
N LYS A 228 13.12 -2.79 2.61
CA LYS A 228 12.11 -1.77 2.29
C LYS A 228 10.69 -2.36 2.24
N LYS A 229 10.54 -3.60 1.79
CA LYS A 229 9.27 -4.32 1.79
C LYS A 229 8.82 -4.63 3.22
N LEU A 230 9.67 -5.23 4.03
CA LEU A 230 9.36 -5.59 5.42
C LEU A 230 9.03 -4.38 6.29
N LEU A 231 9.73 -3.25 6.10
CA LEU A 231 9.42 -1.97 6.76
C LEU A 231 8.03 -1.46 6.38
N ARG A 232 7.66 -1.54 5.09
CA ARG A 232 6.35 -1.10 4.58
C ARG A 232 5.22 -1.96 5.13
N GLU A 233 5.47 -3.26 5.26
CA GLU A 233 4.53 -4.24 5.83
C GLU A 233 4.47 -4.14 7.37
N GLY A 234 5.36 -3.38 8.01
CA GLY A 234 5.42 -3.23 9.46
C GLY A 234 5.90 -4.48 10.19
N ILE A 235 6.57 -5.40 9.47
CA ILE A 235 7.15 -6.64 10.01
C ILE A 235 8.45 -6.35 10.76
N ILE A 236 9.17 -5.32 10.35
CA ILE A 236 10.38 -4.82 11.00
C ILE A 236 10.29 -3.31 11.25
N GLU A 237 11.10 -2.83 12.18
CA GLU A 237 11.28 -1.41 12.53
C GLU A 237 12.77 -1.11 12.76
N GLU A 238 13.16 0.17 12.72
CA GLU A 238 14.52 0.58 13.09
C GLU A 238 14.81 0.24 14.56
N SER A 239 16.05 -0.15 14.84
CA SER A 239 16.47 -0.64 16.16
C SER A 239 17.68 0.12 16.70
N GLN A 240 17.73 0.24 18.02
CA GLN A 240 18.90 0.67 18.80
C GLN A 240 19.39 -0.46 19.71
N SER A 241 19.08 -1.71 19.35
CA SER A 241 19.41 -2.88 20.17
C SER A 241 20.91 -3.06 20.36
N PRO A 242 21.36 -3.54 21.53
CA PRO A 242 22.75 -3.97 21.73
C PRO A 242 23.06 -5.30 21.02
N TRP A 243 22.05 -5.99 20.46
CA TRP A 243 22.20 -7.21 19.68
C TRP A 243 22.34 -6.90 18.19
N ARG A 244 23.11 -7.71 17.49
CA ARG A 244 23.23 -7.60 16.02
C ARG A 244 23.50 -8.96 15.39
N ALA A 245 22.46 -9.53 14.78
CA ALA A 245 22.55 -10.69 13.90
C ALA A 245 22.96 -10.30 12.48
N GLN A 246 23.47 -11.28 11.72
CA GLN A 246 23.88 -11.09 10.33
C GLN A 246 22.77 -11.54 9.36
N VAL A 247 22.68 -10.89 8.21
CA VAL A 247 21.88 -11.35 7.08
C VAL A 247 22.66 -12.39 6.28
N LEU A 248 21.98 -13.43 5.84
CA LEU A 248 22.45 -14.43 4.87
C LEU A 248 21.50 -14.46 3.68
N ILE A 249 22.04 -14.74 2.50
CA ILE A 249 21.25 -15.02 1.30
C ILE A 249 21.31 -16.52 1.03
N THR A 250 20.14 -17.13 0.88
CA THR A 250 19.99 -18.53 0.46
C THR A 250 19.23 -18.59 -0.85
N ASN A 251 19.48 -19.64 -1.63
CA ASN A 251 18.73 -19.90 -2.85
C ASN A 251 17.76 -21.04 -2.58
N ASN A 252 16.50 -20.86 -2.93
CA ASN A 252 15.52 -21.95 -2.91
C ASN A 252 15.78 -22.93 -4.07
N THR A 253 15.10 -24.08 -4.07
CA THR A 253 15.11 -25.10 -5.14
C THR A 253 14.84 -24.52 -6.53
N ASN A 254 14.04 -23.45 -6.62
CA ASN A 254 13.75 -22.73 -7.87
C ASN A 254 14.73 -21.59 -8.17
N HIS A 255 15.94 -21.60 -7.60
CA HIS A 255 16.97 -20.54 -7.71
C HIS A 255 16.52 -19.14 -7.25
N LYS A 256 15.39 -19.02 -6.55
CA LYS A 256 14.92 -17.74 -5.99
C LYS A 256 15.71 -17.40 -4.73
N LYS A 257 16.33 -16.22 -4.70
CA LYS A 257 17.02 -15.68 -3.52
C LYS A 257 16.02 -15.46 -2.36
N ARG A 258 16.46 -15.76 -1.14
CA ARG A 258 15.76 -15.50 0.12
C ARG A 258 16.70 -14.81 1.10
N MET A 259 16.21 -13.78 1.77
CA MET A 259 16.91 -13.13 2.87
C MET A 259 16.61 -13.91 4.16
N VAL A 260 17.65 -14.35 4.86
CA VAL A 260 17.56 -15.11 6.11
C VAL A 260 18.38 -14.41 7.17
N ILE A 261 17.89 -14.34 8.40
CA ILE A 261 18.63 -13.79 9.53
C ILE A 261 19.23 -14.94 10.34
N ASP A 262 20.54 -14.90 10.56
CA ASP A 262 21.25 -15.92 11.31
C ASP A 262 21.37 -15.54 12.79
N TYR A 263 20.48 -16.13 13.60
CA TYR A 263 20.47 -15.98 15.05
C TYR A 263 21.32 -17.03 15.79
N SER A 264 21.95 -17.97 15.09
CA SER A 264 22.67 -19.10 15.69
C SER A 264 23.81 -18.67 16.62
N GLN A 265 24.43 -17.52 16.34
CA GLN A 265 25.54 -16.98 17.12
C GLN A 265 25.13 -15.86 18.08
N THR A 266 23.87 -15.45 18.07
CA THR A 266 23.35 -14.35 18.90
C THR A 266 22.39 -14.90 19.94
N ILE A 267 21.10 -14.60 19.83
CA ILE A 267 20.12 -14.90 20.88
C ILE A 267 19.88 -16.41 21.04
N ASN A 268 19.91 -17.19 19.95
CA ASN A 268 19.60 -18.62 20.02
C ASN A 268 20.55 -19.40 20.94
N ARG A 269 21.78 -18.92 21.16
CA ARG A 269 22.73 -19.52 22.11
C ARG A 269 22.25 -19.48 23.55
N TYR A 270 21.39 -18.52 23.87
CA TYR A 270 20.90 -18.25 25.22
C TYR A 270 19.45 -18.68 25.40
N THR A 271 18.71 -18.86 24.31
CA THR A 271 17.30 -19.28 24.35
C THR A 271 17.19 -20.77 24.61
N GLN A 272 16.56 -21.12 25.73
CA GLN A 272 16.18 -22.51 25.99
C GLN A 272 15.02 -22.92 25.08
N LEU A 273 15.09 -24.17 24.60
CA LEU A 273 14.07 -24.72 23.73
C LEU A 273 12.72 -24.79 24.45
N ASP A 274 11.68 -24.28 23.79
CA ASP A 274 10.31 -24.40 24.23
C ASP A 274 9.81 -25.83 24.02
N ALA A 275 9.46 -26.50 25.12
CA ALA A 275 8.99 -27.89 25.12
C ALA A 275 7.53 -28.06 24.66
N TYR A 276 6.96 -27.08 23.95
CA TYR A 276 5.64 -27.20 23.35
C TYR A 276 5.59 -28.42 22.42
N PRO A 277 4.63 -29.35 22.63
CA PRO A 277 4.55 -30.54 21.81
C PRO A 277 4.05 -30.17 20.42
N LEU A 278 4.91 -30.33 19.41
CA LEU A 278 4.45 -30.25 18.02
C LEU A 278 3.59 -31.50 17.71
N PRO A 279 2.52 -31.36 16.92
CA PRO A 279 1.68 -32.49 16.55
C PRO A 279 2.50 -33.59 15.88
N ASN A 280 2.34 -34.84 16.32
CA ASN A 280 2.94 -35.97 15.62
C ASN A 280 2.20 -36.18 14.28
N ILE A 281 2.94 -36.18 13.18
CA ILE A 281 2.38 -36.35 11.83
C ILE A 281 1.56 -37.65 11.73
N GLU A 282 2.03 -38.76 12.29
CA GLU A 282 1.32 -40.05 12.22
C GLU A 282 -0.03 -40.00 12.95
N GLU A 283 -0.08 -39.31 14.10
CA GLU A 283 -1.33 -39.11 14.84
C GLU A 283 -2.29 -38.19 14.08
N VAL A 284 -1.78 -37.12 13.48
CA VAL A 284 -2.56 -36.20 12.66
C VAL A 284 -3.14 -36.94 11.46
N VAL A 285 -2.34 -37.72 10.74
CA VAL A 285 -2.80 -38.54 9.60
C VAL A 285 -3.86 -39.56 10.05
N THR A 286 -3.68 -40.22 11.19
CA THR A 286 -4.65 -41.17 11.75
C THR A 286 -5.98 -40.50 12.12
N LYS A 287 -5.94 -39.25 12.60
CA LYS A 287 -7.16 -38.47 12.86
C LYS A 287 -7.85 -38.08 11.56
N ILE A 288 -7.07 -37.61 10.59
CA ILE A 288 -7.51 -37.19 9.26
C ILE A 288 -8.11 -38.37 8.47
N SER A 289 -7.60 -39.59 8.62
CA SER A 289 -8.11 -40.77 7.90
C SER A 289 -9.56 -41.15 8.24
N ASN A 290 -10.13 -40.57 9.29
CA ASN A 290 -11.55 -40.76 9.63
C ASN A 290 -12.50 -39.86 8.83
N TYR A 291 -11.98 -39.00 7.98
CA TYR A 291 -12.72 -38.07 7.13
C TYR A 291 -12.61 -38.49 5.65
N THR A 292 -13.46 -37.93 4.80
CA THR A 292 -13.57 -38.31 3.39
C THR A 292 -13.26 -37.16 2.43
N VAL A 293 -13.50 -35.92 2.86
CA VAL A 293 -13.29 -34.70 2.09
C VAL A 293 -12.30 -33.80 2.82
N PHE A 294 -11.35 -33.23 2.07
CA PHE A 294 -10.22 -32.47 2.62
C PHE A 294 -9.98 -31.18 1.83
N SER A 295 -9.51 -30.16 2.51
CA SER A 295 -8.90 -28.97 1.90
C SER A 295 -7.68 -28.55 2.69
N THR A 296 -6.62 -28.18 1.99
CA THR A 296 -5.39 -27.69 2.61
C THR A 296 -5.24 -26.21 2.30
N ILE A 297 -4.95 -25.42 3.33
CA ILE A 297 -4.79 -23.98 3.28
C ILE A 297 -3.36 -23.68 3.74
N ASP A 298 -2.59 -23.04 2.84
CA ASP A 298 -1.25 -22.53 3.12
C ASP A 298 -1.34 -21.08 3.62
N LEU A 299 -0.78 -20.80 4.79
CA LEU A 299 -0.77 -19.46 5.36
C LEU A 299 0.41 -18.65 4.82
N GLN A 300 0.11 -17.61 4.04
CA GLN A 300 1.14 -16.76 3.45
C GLN A 300 2.02 -16.10 4.52
N SER A 301 3.30 -16.49 4.59
CA SER A 301 4.27 -15.94 5.55
C SER A 301 3.77 -15.99 7.00
N ALA A 302 3.20 -17.14 7.40
CA ALA A 302 2.44 -17.30 8.64
C ALA A 302 3.13 -16.72 9.89
N TYR A 303 4.44 -16.97 10.08
CA TYR A 303 5.22 -16.40 11.17
C TYR A 303 5.18 -14.86 11.23
N HIS A 304 5.28 -14.20 10.08
CA HIS A 304 5.27 -12.74 9.98
C HIS A 304 3.89 -12.14 10.27
N GLN A 305 2.85 -12.94 10.48
CA GLN A 305 1.54 -12.46 10.91
C GLN A 305 1.47 -12.30 12.43
N VAL A 306 2.21 -13.13 13.19
CA VAL A 306 2.07 -13.21 14.65
C VAL A 306 2.92 -12.13 15.35
N PRO A 307 2.31 -11.21 16.15
CA PRO A 307 3.04 -10.23 16.97
C PRO A 307 3.96 -10.88 18.01
N ILE A 308 5.10 -10.25 18.29
CA ILE A 308 5.97 -10.61 19.42
C ILE A 308 5.93 -9.54 20.52
N LEU A 309 6.32 -9.90 21.74
CA LEU A 309 6.36 -8.96 22.85
C LEU A 309 7.29 -7.78 22.58
N SER A 310 6.82 -6.56 22.86
CA SER A 310 7.58 -5.33 22.59
C SER A 310 8.96 -5.29 23.25
N GLN A 311 9.08 -5.81 24.47
CA GLN A 311 10.35 -5.90 25.21
C GLN A 311 11.34 -6.92 24.63
N GLU A 312 10.86 -7.85 23.81
CA GLU A 312 11.64 -8.94 23.21
C GLU A 312 12.13 -8.62 21.81
N LYS A 313 11.55 -7.61 21.14
CA LYS A 313 11.96 -7.18 19.79
C LYS A 313 13.47 -6.94 19.68
N LYS A 314 14.09 -6.36 20.70
CA LYS A 314 15.54 -6.10 20.73
C LYS A 314 16.40 -7.35 20.45
N TYR A 315 15.92 -8.54 20.82
CA TYR A 315 16.66 -9.79 20.62
C TYR A 315 16.65 -10.27 19.16
N THR A 316 15.73 -9.77 18.34
CA THR A 316 15.61 -10.07 16.91
C THR A 316 16.39 -9.06 16.05
N ALA A 317 17.26 -8.26 16.67
CA ALA A 317 17.95 -7.20 15.95
C ALA A 317 19.00 -7.75 14.96
N PHE A 318 19.02 -7.20 13.76
CA PHE A 318 19.92 -7.60 12.68
C PHE A 318 20.40 -6.39 11.87
N GLU A 319 21.60 -6.47 11.33
CA GLU A 319 22.16 -5.45 10.45
C GLU A 319 21.86 -5.77 8.99
N ALA A 320 21.29 -4.81 8.27
CA ALA A 320 21.04 -4.90 6.83
C ALA A 320 21.14 -3.52 6.20
N ALA A 321 21.62 -3.44 4.96
CA ALA A 321 21.71 -2.17 4.23
C ALA A 321 22.34 -1.01 5.04
N ARG A 322 23.35 -1.32 5.86
CA ARG A 322 24.10 -0.39 6.75
C ARG A 322 23.29 0.22 7.91
N ASN A 323 22.11 -0.31 8.20
CA ASN A 323 21.28 0.09 9.34
C ASN A 323 20.96 -1.12 10.23
N LEU A 324 20.47 -0.86 11.43
CA LEU A 324 20.02 -1.87 12.39
C LEU A 324 18.48 -1.89 12.43
N TYR A 325 17.92 -3.08 12.30
CA TYR A 325 16.47 -3.30 12.35
C TYR A 325 16.14 -4.39 13.35
N GLN A 326 14.89 -4.44 13.79
CA GLN A 326 14.34 -5.51 14.65
C GLN A 326 12.95 -5.90 14.17
N PHE A 327 12.55 -7.14 14.41
CA PHE A 327 11.22 -7.62 14.06
C PHE A 327 10.17 -7.20 15.09
N THR A 328 8.97 -6.95 14.60
CA THR A 328 7.74 -6.74 15.39
C THR A 328 6.85 -7.99 15.41
N ARG A 329 7.17 -8.96 14.54
CA ARG A 329 6.51 -10.25 14.32
C ARG A 329 7.47 -11.40 14.59
N VAL A 330 6.99 -12.64 14.63
CA VAL A 330 7.86 -13.81 14.77
C VAL A 330 8.79 -13.90 13.56
N PRO A 331 10.12 -13.73 13.71
CA PRO A 331 11.04 -13.90 12.60
C PRO A 331 11.32 -15.38 12.35
N PHE A 332 11.71 -15.72 11.12
CA PHE A 332 12.31 -17.01 10.84
C PHE A 332 13.69 -17.15 11.52
N GLY A 333 14.04 -18.38 11.89
CA GLY A 333 15.39 -18.73 12.38
C GLY A 333 15.62 -18.57 13.89
N VAL A 334 14.64 -18.09 14.65
CA VAL A 334 14.70 -18.07 16.13
C VAL A 334 14.30 -19.43 16.72
N THR A 335 14.94 -19.84 17.82
CA THR A 335 14.79 -21.18 18.42
C THR A 335 13.33 -21.59 18.64
N ASN A 336 12.50 -20.68 19.17
CA ASN A 336 11.13 -21.00 19.59
C ASN A 336 10.05 -20.50 18.61
N GLY A 337 10.43 -20.10 17.39
CA GLY A 337 9.49 -19.52 16.42
C GLY A 337 8.38 -20.48 16.01
N VAL A 338 8.73 -21.75 15.73
CA VAL A 338 7.79 -22.82 15.35
C VAL A 338 6.82 -23.12 16.48
N SER A 339 7.34 -23.36 17.69
CA SER A 339 6.53 -23.66 18.88
C SER A 339 5.56 -22.53 19.21
N ALA A 340 5.99 -21.27 19.10
CA ALA A 340 5.14 -20.11 19.35
C ALA A 340 4.02 -19.98 18.29
N PHE A 341 4.33 -20.21 17.02
CA PHE A 341 3.33 -20.21 15.95
C PHE A 341 2.31 -21.34 16.13
N GLN A 342 2.77 -22.58 16.32
CA GLN A 342 1.90 -23.73 16.55
C GLN A 342 0.97 -23.52 17.75
N ARG A 343 1.50 -23.01 18.87
CA ARG A 343 0.69 -22.69 20.06
C ARG A 343 -0.40 -21.67 19.77
N THR A 344 -0.11 -20.70 18.90
CA THR A 344 -1.08 -19.66 18.52
C THR A 344 -2.21 -20.24 17.69
N ILE A 345 -1.91 -21.03 16.67
CA ILE A 345 -2.95 -21.65 15.84
C ILE A 345 -3.76 -22.70 16.60
N ASP A 346 -3.12 -23.49 17.47
CA ASP A 346 -3.81 -24.44 18.36
C ASP A 346 -4.74 -23.74 19.35
N TRP A 347 -4.38 -22.54 19.79
CA TRP A 347 -5.25 -21.72 20.63
C TRP A 347 -6.47 -21.22 19.85
N VAL A 348 -6.30 -20.75 18.61
CA VAL A 348 -7.41 -20.36 17.74
C VAL A 348 -8.35 -21.54 17.49
N ILE A 349 -7.81 -22.70 17.10
CA ILE A 349 -8.59 -23.93 16.82
C ILE A 349 -9.40 -24.35 18.04
N ARG A 350 -8.80 -24.36 19.24
CA ARG A 350 -9.52 -24.72 20.48
C ARG A 350 -10.56 -23.69 20.87
N LYS A 351 -10.26 -22.40 20.72
CA LYS A 351 -11.14 -21.31 21.14
C LYS A 351 -12.38 -21.17 20.26
N GLU A 352 -12.26 -21.48 18.97
CA GLU A 352 -13.38 -21.47 18.02
C GLU A 352 -13.98 -22.87 17.79
N GLU A 353 -13.57 -23.87 18.59
CA GLU A 353 -14.10 -25.24 18.57
C GLU A 353 -14.05 -25.91 17.17
N LEU A 354 -12.92 -25.74 16.46
CA LEU A 354 -12.75 -26.21 15.09
C LEU A 354 -12.37 -27.69 15.02
N SER A 355 -13.31 -28.57 15.37
CA SER A 355 -13.09 -30.03 15.48
C SER A 355 -12.66 -30.73 14.19
N GLY A 356 -12.95 -30.14 13.03
CA GLY A 356 -12.56 -30.63 11.70
C GLY A 356 -11.26 -30.03 11.18
N THR A 357 -10.53 -29.23 11.97
CA THR A 357 -9.32 -28.52 11.52
C THR A 357 -8.08 -29.05 12.22
N PHE A 358 -7.06 -29.34 11.43
CA PHE A 358 -5.77 -29.86 11.88
C PHE A 358 -4.66 -28.95 11.37
N ALA A 359 -3.94 -28.30 12.29
CA ALA A 359 -2.80 -27.46 11.95
C ALA A 359 -1.49 -28.21 12.16
N TYR A 360 -0.61 -28.17 11.16
CA TYR A 360 0.77 -28.59 11.30
C TYR A 360 1.68 -27.49 10.75
N ILE A 361 2.28 -26.72 11.66
CA ILE A 361 3.08 -25.54 11.31
C ILE A 361 2.21 -24.61 10.42
N ASP A 362 2.64 -24.31 9.19
CA ASP A 362 1.99 -23.36 8.29
C ASP A 362 0.88 -24.01 7.45
N ASP A 363 0.80 -25.35 7.45
CA ASP A 363 -0.19 -26.13 6.69
C ASP A 363 -1.42 -26.41 7.54
N ILE A 364 -2.56 -25.87 7.12
CA ILE A 364 -3.85 -26.11 7.78
C ILE A 364 -4.69 -27.04 6.94
N THR A 365 -5.08 -28.19 7.49
CA THR A 365 -5.99 -29.13 6.85
C THR A 365 -7.37 -29.03 7.47
N VAL A 366 -8.39 -28.75 6.66
CA VAL A 366 -9.79 -28.78 7.04
C VAL A 366 -10.46 -30.02 6.45
N CYS A 367 -11.16 -30.76 7.28
CA CYS A 367 -11.73 -32.07 6.97
C CYS A 367 -13.24 -32.10 7.18
N GLY A 368 -13.93 -32.99 6.45
CA GLY A 368 -15.33 -33.34 6.70
C GLY A 368 -15.63 -34.79 6.32
N LYS A 369 -16.62 -35.39 6.98
CA LYS A 369 -17.07 -36.77 6.71
C LYS A 369 -18.00 -36.87 5.50
N THR A 370 -18.64 -35.75 5.15
CA THR A 370 -19.37 -35.53 3.90
C THR A 370 -18.96 -34.17 3.33
N GLN A 371 -19.39 -33.86 2.11
CA GLN A 371 -19.13 -32.55 1.51
C GLN A 371 -19.76 -31.43 2.34
N GLU A 372 -20.98 -31.62 2.83
CA GLU A 372 -21.71 -30.61 3.61
C GLU A 372 -21.04 -30.34 4.96
N ASP A 373 -20.55 -31.39 5.64
CA ASP A 373 -19.77 -31.26 6.87
C ASP A 373 -18.44 -30.53 6.63
N HIS A 374 -17.76 -30.84 5.52
CA HIS A 374 -16.54 -30.16 5.11
C HIS A 374 -16.77 -28.68 4.84
N ASP A 375 -17.79 -28.34 4.05
CA ASP A 375 -18.11 -26.95 3.70
C ASP A 375 -18.43 -26.13 4.96
N MET A 376 -19.17 -26.70 5.92
CA MET A 376 -19.44 -26.08 7.22
C MET A 376 -18.15 -25.87 8.03
N ASN A 377 -17.27 -26.87 8.10
CA ASN A 377 -15.99 -26.75 8.83
C ASN A 377 -15.07 -25.72 8.19
N LEU A 378 -15.05 -25.66 6.86
CA LEU A 378 -14.30 -24.67 6.10
C LEU A 378 -14.84 -23.26 6.35
N GLU A 379 -16.16 -23.06 6.32
CA GLU A 379 -16.77 -21.77 6.60
C GLU A 379 -16.43 -21.28 8.02
N LYS A 380 -16.52 -22.17 9.02
CA LYS A 380 -16.12 -21.86 10.40
C LYS A 380 -14.64 -21.47 10.50
N PHE A 381 -13.75 -22.22 9.85
CA PHE A 381 -12.33 -21.91 9.82
C PHE A 381 -12.06 -20.56 9.15
N MET A 382 -12.68 -20.29 8.00
CA MET A 382 -12.56 -19.01 7.30
C MET A 382 -13.09 -17.85 8.16
N HIS A 383 -14.16 -18.06 8.92
CA HIS A 383 -14.65 -17.06 9.86
C HIS A 383 -13.64 -16.79 10.99
N ALA A 384 -13.04 -17.83 11.57
CA ALA A 384 -12.00 -17.71 12.59
C ALA A 384 -10.78 -16.94 12.07
N VAL A 385 -10.25 -17.29 10.90
CA VAL A 385 -9.08 -16.62 10.29
C VAL A 385 -9.37 -15.18 9.89
N ASN A 386 -10.61 -14.81 9.59
CA ASN A 386 -10.95 -13.40 9.36
C ASN A 386 -11.08 -12.59 10.65
N LYS A 387 -11.34 -13.25 11.78
CA LYS A 387 -11.50 -12.64 13.11
C LYS A 387 -10.17 -12.40 13.80
N TYR A 388 -9.24 -13.34 13.65
CA TYR A 388 -7.87 -13.26 14.17
C TYR A 388 -6.96 -12.81 13.06
#